data_AF-A0A534NAV6-F1
#
_entry.id   AF-A0A534NAV6-F1
#
_cell.length_a   1.000
_cell.length_b   1.000
_cell.length_c   1.000
_cell.angle_alpha   90.00
_cell.angle_beta   90.00
_cell.angle_gamma   90.00
#
_symmetry.space_group_name_H-M   'P 1'
#
loop_
_entity.id
_entity.type
_entity.pdbx_description
1 polymer ?
#
loop_
_entity_poly.entity_id
_entity_poly.type
_entity_poly.pdbx_seq_one_letter_code
_entity_poly.pdbx_strand_id
1 'polypeptide(L)'
;MTRLARRLRMVDGLAVVVGIMVGSGIFRTPGTVAALLGRPWLTFVAWTLGGAVGFLGALIFAELSTRYPQAGGKYVYAREAFGRRVAFAIGWIEAL
;
A
#
# COMPACT_ATOMS: atom_id res chain seq x y z
N MET A 1 -27.58 -5.56 -8.11
CA MET A 1 -26.18 -5.08 -8.11
C MET A 1 -26.21 -3.55 -8.07
N THR A 2 -25.79 -2.94 -6.96
CA THR A 2 -25.75 -1.48 -6.83
C THR A 2 -24.64 -0.92 -7.73
N ARG A 3 -25.00 -0.12 -8.73
CA ARG A 3 -24.05 0.55 -9.61
C ARG A 3 -23.38 1.68 -8.82
N LEU A 4 -22.09 1.55 -8.53
CA LEU A 4 -21.33 2.61 -7.86
C LEU A 4 -21.33 3.87 -8.71
N ALA A 5 -21.70 5.01 -8.12
CA ALA A 5 -21.62 6.30 -8.78
C ALA A 5 -20.14 6.73 -8.90
N ARG A 6 -19.67 7.02 -10.12
CA ARG A 6 -18.31 7.51 -10.36
C ARG A 6 -18.20 8.99 -9.93
N ARG A 7 -18.05 9.22 -8.63
CA ARG A 7 -17.91 10.57 -8.04
C ARG A 7 -16.51 10.89 -7.52
N LEU A 8 -15.69 9.88 -7.27
CA LEU A 8 -14.30 10.06 -6.83
C LEU A 8 -13.43 10.57 -7.98
N ARG A 9 -12.81 11.73 -7.77
CA ARG A 9 -11.79 12.33 -8.64
C ARG A 9 -10.40 11.89 -8.17
N MET A 10 -9.38 12.16 -9.00
CA MET A 10 -8.00 11.82 -8.66
C MET A 10 -7.54 12.45 -7.34
N VAL A 11 -7.94 13.69 -7.07
CA VAL A 11 -7.58 14.41 -5.83
C VAL A 11 -8.15 13.72 -4.60
N ASP A 12 -9.39 13.22 -4.70
CA ASP A 12 -10.02 12.49 -3.60
C ASP A 12 -9.25 11.18 -3.31
N GLY A 13 -8.87 10.46 -4.37
CA GLY A 13 -8.04 9.26 -4.25
C GLY A 13 -6.66 9.55 -3.65
N LEU A 14 -6.00 10.62 -4.09
CA LEU A 14 -4.71 11.05 -3.54
C LEU A 14 -4.81 11.39 -2.05
N ALA A 15 -5.83 12.16 -1.66
CA ALA A 15 -6.06 12.54 -0.27
C ALA A 15 -6.28 11.30 0.62
N VAL A 16 -7.06 10.32 0.15
CA VAL A 16 -7.28 9.04 0.84
C VAL A 16 -5.97 8.27 1.01
N VAL A 17 -5.16 8.14 -0.05
CA VAL A 17 -3.88 7.42 0.01
C VAL A 17 -2.92 8.09 0.99
N VAL A 18 -2.78 9.43 0.94
CA VAL A 18 -1.93 10.17 1.88
C VAL A 18 -2.42 9.99 3.32
N GLY A 19 -3.72 10.10 3.55
CA GLY A 19 -4.32 9.93 4.88
C GLY A 19 -4.14 8.55 5.48
N ILE A 20 -4.18 7.48 4.66
CA ILE A 20 -3.97 6.11 5.13
C ILE A 20 -2.48 5.80 5.32
N MET A 21 -1.59 6.39 4.50
CA MET A 21 -0.14 6.15 4.59
C MET A 21 0.52 6.86 5.77
N VAL A 22 0.12 8.11 6.08
CA VAL A 22 0.72 8.89 7.17
C VAL A 22 0.05 8.52 8.49
N GLY A 23 0.63 7.53 9.19
CA GLY A 23 0.19 7.08 10.51
C GLY A 23 1.10 7.52 11.67
N SER A 24 0.85 6.96 12.85
CA SER A 24 1.63 7.24 14.08
C SER A 24 3.10 6.77 14.02
N GLY A 25 3.45 5.92 13.05
CA GLY A 25 4.80 5.37 12.89
C GLY A 25 5.89 6.45 12.74
N ILE A 26 5.56 7.61 12.16
CA ILE A 26 6.52 8.71 12.00
C ILE A 26 7.04 9.28 13.33
N PHE A 27 6.26 9.17 14.41
CA PHE A 27 6.67 9.69 15.72
C PHE A 27 7.62 8.75 16.48
N ARG A 28 7.66 7.47 16.12
CA ARG A 28 8.44 6.44 16.84
C ARG A 28 9.57 5.87 16.01
N THR A 29 9.30 5.49 14.77
CA THR A 29 10.24 4.74 13.92
C THR A 29 11.54 5.50 13.63
N PRO A 30 11.54 6.81 13.30
CA PRO A 30 12.79 7.54 13.05
C PRO A 30 13.74 7.54 14.26
N GLY A 31 13.20 7.68 15.47
CA GLY A 31 13.98 7.64 16.71
C GLY A 31 14.64 6.28 16.92
N THR A 32 13.89 5.20 16.74
CA THR A 32 14.43 3.83 16.81
C THR A 32 15.52 3.60 15.75
N VAL A 33 15.28 4.00 14.51
CA VAL A 33 16.24 3.83 13.40
C VAL A 33 17.51 4.63 13.66
N ALA A 34 17.40 5.88 14.12
CA ALA A 34 18.54 6.71 14.48
C ALA A 34 19.35 6.12 15.64
N ALA A 35 18.69 5.57 16.66
CA ALA A 35 19.34 4.90 17.78
C ALA A 35 20.11 3.64 17.34
N LEU A 36 19.55 2.86 16.42
CA LEU A 36 20.19 1.65 15.90
C LEU A 36 21.38 1.93 14.97
N LEU A 37 21.29 2.99 14.15
CA LEU A 37 22.32 3.34 13.17
C LEU A 37 23.44 4.21 13.75
N GLY A 38 23.18 4.93 14.85
CA GLY A 38 24.16 5.76 15.56
C GLY A 38 24.68 6.98 14.79
N ARG A 39 24.26 7.19 13.54
CA ARG A 39 24.65 8.33 12.69
C ARG A 39 23.41 8.96 12.04
N PRO A 40 23.15 10.27 12.21
CA PRO A 40 21.95 10.91 11.68
C PRO A 40 21.75 10.77 10.16
N TRP A 41 22.83 10.82 9.38
CA TRP A 41 22.74 10.73 7.92
C TRP A 41 22.29 9.35 7.43
N LEU A 42 22.63 8.27 8.16
CA LEU A 42 22.20 6.92 7.82
C LEU A 42 20.68 6.75 7.96
N THR A 43 20.05 7.48 8.89
CA THR A 43 18.60 7.51 9.04
C THR A 43 17.91 8.04 7.78
N PHE A 44 18.43 9.13 7.19
CA PHE A 44 17.89 9.66 5.93
C PHE A 44 18.07 8.67 4.78
N VAL A 45 19.24 8.03 4.67
CA VAL A 45 19.48 6.99 3.65
C VAL A 45 18.49 5.83 3.80
N ALA A 46 18.29 5.33 5.02
CA ALA A 46 17.36 4.26 5.30
C ALA A 46 15.92 4.64 4.91
N TRP A 47 15.48 5.87 5.23
CA TRP A 47 14.17 6.37 4.85
C TRP A 47 14.01 6.53 3.33
N THR A 48 15.02 7.06 2.63
CA THR A 48 14.98 7.19 1.18
C THR A 48 14.93 5.83 0.50
N LEU A 49 15.72 4.85 0.95
CA LEU A 49 15.68 3.49 0.41
C LEU A 49 14.34 2.79 0.69
N GLY A 50 13.81 2.92 1.91
CA GLY A 50 12.49 2.39 2.27
C GLY A 50 11.37 3.01 1.43
N GLY A 51 11.42 4.34 1.22
CA GLY A 51 10.52 5.06 0.34
C GLY A 51 10.61 4.61 -1.12
N ALA A 52 11.83 4.38 -1.63
CA ALA A 52 12.04 3.86 -2.98
C ALA A 52 11.44 2.45 -3.15
N VAL A 53 11.64 1.56 -2.19
CA VAL A 53 11.03 0.21 -2.20
C VAL A 53 9.50 0.32 -2.17
N GLY A 54 8.95 1.18 -1.31
CA GLY A 54 7.51 1.43 -1.26
C GLY A 54 6.95 1.98 -2.57
N PHE A 55 7.68 2.89 -3.21
CA PHE A 55 7.31 3.46 -4.51
C PHE A 55 7.29 2.40 -5.62
N LEU A 56 8.29 1.53 -5.69
CA LEU A 56 8.29 0.40 -6.63
C LEU A 56 7.10 -0.53 -6.40
N GLY A 57 6.77 -0.82 -5.14
CA GLY A 57 5.56 -1.57 -4.79
C GLY A 57 4.28 -0.89 -5.27
N ALA A 58 4.19 0.44 -5.13
CA ALA A 58 3.04 1.20 -5.61
C ALA A 58 2.89 1.13 -7.13
N LEU A 59 3.99 1.15 -7.90
CA LEU A 59 3.96 0.99 -9.37
C LEU A 59 3.45 -0.40 -9.78
N ILE A 60 3.88 -1.46 -9.08
CA ILE A 60 3.38 -2.82 -9.32
C ILE A 60 1.86 -2.87 -9.09
N PHE A 61 1.37 -2.30 -7.98
CA PHE A 61 -0.07 -2.24 -7.72
C PHE A 61 -0.83 -1.35 -8.70
N ALA A 62 -0.21 -0.28 -9.22
CA ALA A 62 -0.79 0.54 -10.27
C ALA A 62 -1.02 -0.28 -11.56
N GLU A 63 -0.02 -1.06 -11.99
CA GLU A 63 -0.15 -1.96 -13.13
C GLU A 63 -1.27 -3.00 -12.92
N LEU A 64 -1.32 -3.66 -11.76
CA LEU A 64 -2.38 -4.63 -11.47
C LEU A 64 -3.77 -3.97 -11.41
N SER A 65 -3.89 -2.77 -10.83
CA SER A 65 -5.18 -2.08 -10.71
C SER A 65 -5.76 -1.64 -12.06
N THR A 66 -4.89 -1.31 -13.01
CA THR A 66 -5.28 -0.96 -14.38
C THR A 66 -5.59 -2.19 -15.22
N ARG A 67 -4.89 -3.31 -15.00
CA ARG A 67 -5.17 -4.60 -15.64
C ARG A 67 -6.46 -5.24 -15.16
N TYR A 68 -6.78 -5.14 -13.87
CA TYR A 68 -7.97 -5.72 -13.25
C TYR A 68 -8.84 -4.65 -12.57
N PRO A 69 -9.61 -3.85 -13.33
CA PRO A 69 -10.39 -2.71 -12.82
C PRO A 69 -11.70 -3.16 -12.15
N GLN A 70 -11.58 -4.02 -11.14
CA GLN A 70 -12.68 -4.63 -10.40
C GLN A 70 -12.61 -4.22 -8.92
N ALA A 71 -13.77 -4.01 -8.30
CA ALA A 71 -13.84 -3.79 -6.87
C ALA A 71 -13.45 -5.09 -6.13
N GLY A 72 -12.28 -5.10 -5.49
CA GLY A 72 -11.79 -6.24 -4.71
C GLY A 72 -10.27 -6.25 -4.43
N GLY A 73 -9.48 -5.41 -5.09
CA GLY A 73 -8.07 -5.18 -4.73
C GLY A 73 -7.23 -6.46 -4.72
N LYS A 74 -6.43 -6.65 -3.65
CA LYS A 74 -5.51 -7.81 -3.51
C LYS A 74 -6.21 -9.17 -3.67
N TYR A 75 -7.47 -9.28 -3.24
CA TYR A 75 -8.25 -10.51 -3.42
C TYR A 75 -8.37 -10.88 -4.90
N VAL A 76 -8.72 -9.91 -5.75
CA VAL A 76 -8.88 -10.12 -7.19
C VAL A 76 -7.56 -10.51 -7.83
N TYR A 77 -6.48 -9.84 -7.45
CA TYR A 77 -5.14 -10.11 -7.97
C TYR A 77 -4.70 -11.55 -7.67
N ALA A 78 -4.91 -11.99 -6.44
CA ALA A 78 -4.57 -13.34 -6.03
C ALA A 78 -5.50 -14.40 -6.62
N ARG A 79 -6.77 -14.08 -6.83
CA ARG A 79 -7.71 -14.98 -7.52
C ARG A 79 -7.25 -15.24 -8.94
N GLU A 80 -6.81 -14.20 -9.64
CA GLU A 80 -6.36 -14.32 -11.03
C GLU A 80 -5.00 -15.03 -11.13
N ALA A 81 -4.08 -14.75 -10.21
CA ALA A 81 -2.74 -15.34 -10.25
C ALA A 81 -2.67 -16.78 -9.70
N PHE A 82 -3.44 -17.10 -8.65
CA PHE A 82 -3.27 -18.33 -7.87
C PHE A 82 -4.58 -19.10 -7.61
N GLY A 83 -5.70 -18.61 -8.13
CA GLY A 83 -7.00 -19.25 -7.98
C GLY A 83 -7.72 -18.96 -6.65
N ARG A 84 -8.91 -19.56 -6.50
CA ARG A 84 -9.90 -19.14 -5.49
C ARG A 84 -9.51 -19.44 -4.05
N ARG A 85 -8.72 -20.50 -3.80
CA ARG A 85 -8.30 -20.89 -2.44
C ARG A 85 -7.33 -19.88 -1.83
N VAL A 86 -6.33 -19.46 -2.61
CA VAL A 86 -5.36 -18.45 -2.19
C VAL A 86 -6.02 -17.08 -2.05
N ALA A 87 -6.90 -16.73 -2.98
CA ALA A 87 -7.69 -15.50 -2.86
C ALA A 87 -8.54 -15.48 -1.59
N PHE A 88 -9.19 -16.59 -1.24
CA PHE A 88 -9.95 -16.70 0.00
C PHE A 88 -9.06 -16.48 1.23
N ALA A 89 -7.89 -17.11 1.29
CA ALA A 89 -6.94 -16.91 2.40
C ALA A 89 -6.51 -15.44 2.52
N ILE A 90 -6.20 -14.76 1.41
CA ILE A 90 -5.82 -13.35 1.42
C ILE A 90 -6.99 -12.46 1.84
N GLY A 91 -8.19 -12.71 1.31
CA GLY A 91 -9.39 -11.97 1.72
C GLY A 91 -9.69 -12.15 3.21
N TRP A 92 -9.45 -13.35 3.75
CA TRP A 92 -9.60 -13.63 5.18
C TRP A 92 -8.57 -12.89 6.03
N ILE A 93 -7.30 -12.86 5.61
CA ILE A 93 -6.22 -12.15 6.33
C ILE A 93 -6.42 -10.64 6.32
N GLU A 94 -6.90 -10.06 5.21
CA GLU A 94 -7.13 -8.62 5.11
C GLU A 94 -8.42 -8.17 5.82
N ALA A 95 -9.33 -9.10 6.14
CA ALA A 95 -10.55 -8.82 6.90
C ALA A 95 -10.35 -8.94 8.43
N LEU A 96 -9.25 -9.56 8.87
CA LEU A 96 -8.80 -9.61 10.26
C LEU A 96 -8.06 -8.32 10.64
#